data_AF-A0A545AGP0-F1
#
_entry.id   AF-A0A545AGP0-F1
#
_cell.length_a   1.000
_cell.length_b   1.000
_cell.length_c   1.000
_cell.angle_alpha   90.00
_cell.angle_beta   90.00
_cell.angle_gamma   90.00
#
_symmetry.space_group_name_H-M   'P 1'
#
loop_
_entity.id
_entity.type
_entity.pdbx_description
1 polymer ?
#
loop_
_entity_poly.entity_id
_entity_poly.type
_entity_poly.pdbx_seq_one_letter_code
_entity_poly.pdbx_strand_id
1 'polypeptide(L)'
;MPDASGRAGLALIAVGVLNLVFVVVACCGVIGHLDSGYPGSSDLRDFGRLIYLGLAAGAFPIGVLIVVCGALLRTQRARLAGRIGAVAAMLPLSCGFVVGIPVGIWVLRTLDRP
;
A
#
# COMPACT_ATOMS: atom_id res chain seq x y z
N MET A 1 1.06 28.90 0.01
CA MET A 1 1.50 27.70 0.76
C MET A 1 1.80 26.52 -0.18
N PRO A 2 2.82 26.60 -1.04
CA PRO A 2 3.14 25.55 -2.01
C PRO A 2 3.71 24.24 -1.39
N ASP A 3 4.15 24.26 -0.13
CA ASP A 3 4.91 23.13 0.44
C ASP A 3 4.05 21.97 0.97
N ALA A 4 2.81 22.25 1.41
CA ALA A 4 2.00 21.26 2.13
C ALA A 4 1.52 20.12 1.21
N SER A 5 1.03 20.44 0.01
CA SER A 5 0.60 19.45 -0.98
C SER A 5 1.78 18.61 -1.51
N GLY A 6 2.96 19.21 -1.64
CA GLY A 6 4.18 18.51 -2.04
C GLY A 6 4.61 17.48 -0.99
N ARG A 7 4.56 17.85 0.29
CA ARG A 7 4.84 16.93 1.42
C ARG A 7 3.78 15.83 1.52
N ALA A 8 2.50 16.16 1.31
CA ALA A 8 1.41 15.18 1.27
C ALA A 8 1.59 14.15 0.15
N GLY A 9 1.98 14.60 -1.05
CA GLY A 9 2.28 13.71 -2.17
C GLY A 9 3.46 12.78 -1.89
N LEU A 10 4.55 13.30 -1.31
CA LEU A 10 5.70 12.50 -0.88
C LEU A 10 5.33 11.45 0.18
N ALA A 11 4.50 11.82 1.16
CA ALA A 11 4.05 10.90 2.19
C ALA A 11 3.21 9.74 1.60
N LEU A 12 2.31 10.03 0.66
CA LEU A 12 1.57 9.00 -0.07
C LEU A 12 2.51 8.08 -0.85
N ILE A 13 3.46 8.64 -1.60
CA ILE A 13 4.44 7.83 -2.35
C ILE A 13 5.22 6.91 -1.40
N ALA A 14 5.70 7.44 -0.28
CA ALA A 14 6.45 6.65 0.71
C ALA A 14 5.60 5.48 1.25
N VAL A 15 4.34 5.72 1.59
CA VAL A 15 3.42 4.67 2.05
C VAL A 15 3.11 3.66 0.95
N GLY A 16 2.87 4.11 -0.28
CA GLY A 16 2.62 3.24 -1.42
C GLY A 16 3.81 2.34 -1.74
N VAL A 17 5.03 2.89 -1.74
CA VAL A 17 6.28 2.12 -1.92
C VAL A 17 6.48 1.15 -0.77
N LEU A 18 6.28 1.58 0.48
CA LEU A 18 6.38 0.70 1.64
C LEU A 18 5.41 -0.49 1.51
N ASN A 19 4.17 -0.24 1.09
CA ASN A 19 3.18 -1.29 0.86
C ASN A 19 3.63 -2.27 -0.25
N LEU A 20 4.12 -1.75 -1.37
CA LEU A 20 4.65 -2.58 -2.46
C LEU A 20 5.84 -3.43 -2.01
N VAL A 21 6.77 -2.87 -1.23
CA VAL A 21 7.90 -3.60 -0.66
C VAL A 21 7.41 -4.71 0.26
N PHE A 22 6.44 -4.44 1.15
CA PHE A 22 5.85 -5.47 1.99
C PHE A 22 5.21 -6.60 1.18
N VAL A 23 4.45 -6.27 0.13
CA VAL A 23 3.82 -7.27 -0.75
C VAL A 23 4.88 -8.12 -1.46
N VAL A 24 5.92 -7.48 -2.00
CA VAL A 24 7.02 -8.21 -2.69
C VAL A 24 7.78 -9.10 -1.72
N VAL A 25 8.18 -8.58 -0.56
CA VAL A 25 8.90 -9.36 0.47
C VAL A 25 8.05 -10.52 0.97
N ALA A 26 6.77 -10.30 1.24
CA ALA A 26 5.85 -11.37 1.65
C ALA A 26 5.70 -12.43 0.54
N CYS A 27 5.54 -12.01 -0.72
CA CYS A 27 5.40 -12.92 -1.85
C CYS A 27 6.68 -13.76 -2.04
N CYS A 28 7.86 -13.14 -2.02
CA CYS A 28 9.15 -13.83 -2.11
C CYS A 28 9.43 -14.74 -0.90
N GLY A 29 9.08 -14.28 0.32
CA GLY A 29 9.26 -15.05 1.55
C GLY A 29 8.40 -16.31 1.60
N VAL A 30 7.14 -16.23 1.15
CA VAL A 30 6.24 -17.39 1.06
C VAL A 30 6.78 -18.42 0.06
N ILE A 31 7.30 -17.98 -1.09
CA ILE A 31 7.91 -18.89 -2.08
C ILE A 31 9.14 -19.58 -1.47
N GLY A 32 10.02 -18.84 -0.79
CA GLY A 32 11.22 -19.42 -0.17
C GLY A 32 10.94 -20.36 1.01
N HIS A 33 9.92 -20.08 1.82
CA HIS A 33 9.60 -20.92 2.98
C HIS A 33 8.84 -22.19 2.59
N LEU A 34 8.03 -22.15 1.54
CA LEU A 34 7.32 -23.33 1.02
C LEU A 34 8.27 -24.38 0.41
N ASP A 35 9.42 -23.95 -0.13
CA ASP A 35 10.44 -24.86 -0.68
C ASP A 35 11.26 -25.58 0.41
N SER A 36 11.28 -25.05 1.64
CA SER A 36 12.16 -25.52 2.72
C SER A 36 11.67 -26.77 3.49
N GLY A 37 10.75 -27.56 2.92
CA GLY A 37 10.53 -28.94 3.38
C GLY A 37 9.79 -29.13 4.71
N TYR A 38 8.85 -28.24 5.07
CA TYR A 38 8.00 -28.46 6.25
C TYR A 38 7.14 -29.75 6.09
N PRO A 39 7.13 -30.68 7.07
CA PRO A 39 6.30 -31.89 7.01
C PRO A 39 4.85 -31.55 7.44
N GLY A 40 4.14 -30.73 6.65
CA GLY A 40 2.71 -30.47 6.80
C GLY A 40 1.91 -31.17 5.71
N SER A 41 0.64 -31.51 5.93
CA SER A 41 -0.23 -32.02 4.86
C SER A 41 -0.25 -31.04 3.67
N SER A 42 -0.19 -31.57 2.45
CA SER A 42 -0.18 -30.79 1.19
C SER A 42 -1.29 -29.74 1.12
N ASP A 43 -2.48 -30.08 1.63
CA ASP A 43 -3.68 -29.24 1.55
C ASP A 43 -3.55 -27.91 2.30
N LEU A 44 -2.88 -27.89 3.46
CA LEU A 44 -2.67 -26.67 4.25
C LEU A 44 -1.72 -25.69 3.56
N ARG A 45 -0.74 -26.21 2.80
CA ARG A 45 0.20 -25.39 2.03
C ARG A 45 -0.45 -24.75 0.83
N ASP A 46 -1.24 -25.50 0.08
CA ASP A 46 -1.94 -24.98 -1.09
C ASP A 46 -2.99 -23.94 -0.71
N PHE A 47 -3.71 -24.17 0.40
CA PHE A 47 -4.67 -23.20 0.92
C PHE A 47 -3.98 -21.89 1.35
N GLY A 48 -2.86 -21.99 2.08
CA GLY A 48 -2.05 -20.83 2.45
C GLY A 48 -1.56 -20.06 1.21
N ARG A 49 -1.06 -20.77 0.21
CA ARG A 49 -0.57 -20.17 -1.04
C ARG A 49 -1.67 -19.42 -1.79
N LEU A 50 -2.88 -19.98 -1.87
CA LEU A 50 -4.03 -19.33 -2.52
C LEU A 50 -4.46 -18.05 -1.78
N ILE A 51 -4.54 -18.09 -0.45
CA ILE A 51 -4.85 -16.90 0.36
C ILE A 51 -3.81 -15.81 0.12
N TYR A 52 -2.53 -16.17 0.18
CA TYR A 52 -1.43 -15.22 -0.05
C TYR A 52 -1.44 -14.64 -1.47
N LEU A 53 -1.67 -15.48 -2.49
CA LEU A 53 -1.74 -15.02 -3.88
C LEU A 53 -2.92 -14.05 -4.07
N GLY A 54 -4.08 -14.36 -3.49
CA GLY A 54 -5.26 -13.48 -3.52
C GLY A 54 -5.00 -12.15 -2.82
N LEU A 55 -4.36 -12.17 -1.65
CA LEU A 55 -4.01 -10.96 -0.90
C LEU A 55 -2.99 -10.10 -1.67
N ALA A 56 -1.96 -10.73 -2.25
CA ALA A 56 -0.95 -10.05 -3.06
C ALA A 56 -1.56 -9.44 -4.34
N ALA A 57 -2.44 -10.18 -5.02
CA ALA A 57 -3.15 -9.71 -6.21
C ALA A 57 -4.03 -8.49 -5.93
N GLY A 58 -4.63 -8.39 -4.73
CA GLY A 58 -5.40 -7.22 -4.30
C GLY A 58 -4.54 -6.06 -3.79
N ALA A 59 -3.50 -6.35 -3.01
CA ALA A 59 -2.67 -5.33 -2.36
C ALA A 59 -1.72 -4.62 -3.33
N PHE A 60 -1.20 -5.33 -4.33
CA PHE A 60 -0.29 -4.76 -5.34
C PHE A 60 -0.90 -3.59 -6.13
N PRO A 61 -2.06 -3.72 -6.81
CA PRO A 61 -2.64 -2.62 -7.56
C PRO A 61 -2.99 -1.43 -6.66
N ILE A 62 -3.34 -1.67 -5.40
CA ILE A 62 -3.63 -0.60 -4.44
C ILE A 62 -2.35 0.14 -4.04
N GLY A 63 -1.24 -0.56 -3.81
CA GLY A 63 0.07 0.06 -3.62
C GLY A 63 0.47 0.96 -4.80
N VAL A 64 0.31 0.48 -6.03
CA VAL A 64 0.56 1.26 -7.26
C VAL A 64 -0.36 2.49 -7.32
N LEU A 65 -1.66 2.32 -7.05
CA LEU A 65 -2.64 3.41 -7.03
C LEU A 65 -2.22 4.52 -6.06
N ILE A 66 -1.79 4.18 -4.84
CA ILE A 66 -1.35 5.15 -3.83
C ILE A 66 -0.13 5.94 -4.34
N VAL A 67 0.84 5.27 -4.96
CA VAL A 67 2.04 5.93 -5.55
C VAL A 67 1.64 6.88 -6.68
N VAL A 68 0.78 6.43 -7.60
CA VAL A 68 0.30 7.24 -8.73
C VAL A 68 -0.48 8.46 -8.23
N CYS A 69 -1.38 8.27 -7.25
CA CYS A 69 -2.11 9.36 -6.62
C CYS A 69 -1.17 10.39 -5.96
N GLY A 70 -0.13 9.92 -5.26
CA GLY A 70 0.88 10.80 -4.66
C GLY A 70 1.70 11.57 -5.71
N ALA A 71 2.06 10.93 -6.82
CA ALA A 71 2.75 11.59 -7.93
C ALA A 71 1.86 12.63 -8.64
N LEU A 72 0.58 12.30 -8.88
CA LEU A 72 -0.40 13.22 -9.45
C LEU A 72 -0.71 14.40 -8.52
N LEU A 73 -0.65 14.21 -7.20
CA LEU A 73 -0.82 15.29 -6.24
C LEU A 73 0.31 16.33 -6.36
N ARG A 74 1.53 15.89 -6.73
CA ARG A 74 2.67 16.78 -6.94
C ARG A 74 2.60 17.61 -8.20
N THR A 75 1.86 17.16 -9.23
CA THR A 75 1.68 17.94 -10.47
C THR A 75 0.57 18.98 -10.36
N GLN A 76 0.03 19.22 -9.16
CA GLN A 76 -1.07 20.16 -8.83
C GLN A 76 -2.39 19.91 -9.57
N ARG A 77 -2.51 18.83 -10.35
CA ARG A 77 -3.67 18.64 -11.24
C ARG A 77 -4.88 17.94 -10.60
N ALA A 78 -4.77 17.36 -9.40
CA ALA A 78 -5.92 16.67 -8.80
C ALA A 78 -5.87 16.55 -7.26
N ARG A 79 -6.50 17.48 -6.54
CA ARG A 79 -6.82 17.29 -5.09
C ARG A 79 -7.63 16.01 -4.87
N LEU A 80 -8.51 15.66 -5.82
CA LEU A 80 -9.28 14.41 -5.81
C LEU A 80 -8.38 13.16 -5.81
N ALA A 81 -7.30 13.15 -6.61
CA ALA A 81 -6.37 12.03 -6.64
C ALA A 81 -5.68 11.84 -5.28
N GLY A 82 -5.29 12.93 -4.62
CA GLY A 82 -4.72 12.88 -3.26
C GLY A 82 -5.69 12.31 -2.23
N ARG A 83 -6.99 12.65 -2.31
CA ARG A 83 -8.03 12.08 -1.44
C ARG A 83 -8.22 10.58 -1.67
N ILE A 84 -8.33 10.16 -2.93
CA ILE A 84 -8.46 8.74 -3.29
C ILE A 84 -7.24 7.94 -2.79
N GLY A 85 -6.02 8.46 -3.02
CA GLY A 85 -4.79 7.85 -2.54
C GLY A 85 -4.72 7.76 -1.01
N ALA A 86 -5.20 8.79 -0.30
CA ALA A 86 -5.25 8.78 1.16
C ALA A 86 -6.24 7.75 1.71
N VAL A 87 -7.43 7.62 1.11
CA VAL A 87 -8.40 6.58 1.50
C VAL A 87 -7.85 5.19 1.19
N ALA A 88 -7.23 5.01 0.03
CA ALA A 88 -6.59 3.75 -0.35
C ALA A 88 -5.46 3.35 0.63
N ALA A 89 -4.68 4.32 1.11
CA ALA A 89 -3.63 4.10 2.10
C ALA A 89 -4.13 3.67 3.49
N MET A 90 -5.41 3.93 3.81
CA MET A 90 -6.02 3.50 5.08
C MET A 90 -6.54 2.06 5.05
N LEU A 91 -6.66 1.45 3.87
CA LEU A 91 -7.22 0.11 3.75
C LEU A 91 -6.30 -0.93 4.43
N PRO A 92 -6.84 -1.84 5.27
CA PRO A 92 -6.06 -2.83 6.01
C PRO A 92 -5.69 -4.03 5.11
N LEU A 93 -4.96 -3.77 4.04
CA LEU A 93 -4.56 -4.79 3.05
C LEU A 93 -3.19 -5.40 3.37
N SER A 94 -2.41 -4.73 4.20
CA SER A 94 -1.09 -5.18 4.63
C SER A 94 -0.73 -4.56 5.97
N CYS A 95 0.34 -5.04 6.62
CA CYS A 95 0.88 -4.45 7.85
C CYS A 95 1.26 -2.97 7.69
N GLY A 96 1.46 -2.49 6.45
CA GLY A 96 1.71 -1.08 6.15
C GLY A 96 0.56 -0.16 6.53
N PHE A 97 -0.65 -0.67 6.78
CA PHE A 97 -1.81 0.13 7.19
C PHE A 97 -1.58 0.88 8.51
N VAL A 98 -0.74 0.36 9.41
CA VAL A 98 -0.40 1.00 10.70
C VAL A 98 0.22 2.38 10.47
N VAL A 99 1.05 2.50 9.43
CA VAL A 99 1.64 3.79 9.00
C VAL A 99 0.71 4.50 8.03
N GLY A 100 -0.03 3.76 7.20
CA GLY A 100 -0.97 4.29 6.22
C GLY A 100 -2.13 5.08 6.82
N ILE A 101 -2.70 4.65 7.94
CA ILE A 101 -3.79 5.37 8.64
C ILE A 101 -3.39 6.78 9.08
N PRO A 102 -2.35 6.97 9.92
CA PRO A 102 -1.99 8.31 10.39
C PRO A 102 -1.55 9.21 9.24
N VAL A 103 -0.84 8.66 8.24
CA VAL A 103 -0.45 9.42 7.04
C VAL A 103 -1.66 9.82 6.21
N GLY A 104 -2.60 8.90 5.96
CA GLY A 104 -3.82 9.20 5.22
C GLY A 104 -4.66 10.28 5.89
N ILE A 105 -4.83 10.22 7.23
CA ILE A 105 -5.61 11.22 7.97
C ILE A 105 -4.94 12.60 7.86
N TRP A 106 -3.61 12.62 7.99
CA TRP A 106 -2.83 13.84 7.85
C TRP A 106 -2.93 14.43 6.44
N VAL A 107 -2.86 13.60 5.39
CA VAL A 107 -3.04 14.02 4.00
C VAL A 107 -4.43 14.60 3.78
N LEU A 108 -5.50 13.93 4.24
CA LEU A 108 -6.87 14.44 4.12
C LEU A 108 -7.04 15.79 4.80
N ARG A 109 -6.55 15.94 6.04
CA ARG A 109 -6.57 17.23 6.76
C ARG A 109 -5.77 18.32 6.07
N THR A 110 -4.69 17.95 5.39
CA THR A 110 -3.86 18.90 4.64
C THR A 110 -4.57 19.37 3.37
N LEU A 111 -5.34 18.48 2.72
CA LEU A 111 -6.09 18.77 1.50
C LEU A 111 -7.43 19.47 1.75
N ASP A 112 -8.01 19.37 2.95
CA ASP A 112 -9.24 20.06 3.35
C ASP A 112 -9.02 21.54 3.72
N ARG A 113 -7.76 21.97 3.89
CA ARG A 113 -7.45 23.39 4.08
C ARG A 113 -7.49 24.10 2.71
N PRO A 114 -8.24 25.21 2.57
CA PRO A 114 -8.47 25.89 1.30
C PRO A 114 -7.17 26.33 0.61
#